data_AF-A0A078KVX0-F1
#
_entry.id   AF-A0A078KVX0-F1
#
_cell.length_a   1.000
_cell.length_b   1.000
_cell.length_c   1.000
_cell.angle_alpha   90.00
_cell.angle_beta   90.00
_cell.angle_gamma   90.00
#
_symmetry.space_group_name_H-M   'P 1'
#
loop_
_entity.id
_entity.type
_entity.pdbx_description
1 polymer ?
#
loop_
_entity_poly.entity_id
_entity_poly.type
_entity_poly.pdbx_seq_one_letter_code
_entity_poly.pdbx_strand_id
1 'polypeptide(L)'
;MTLVEAYEDAIAKGDIRDDSTQRNVLTSMHRLMSELKQPQSSWLSWLRKPQVTGIYLYGPVGVGKTYLMDLFYQHADEPKKARFHFHHFMQQIDAQLRQRQGQKDPLRKIATDLGKSIRLLCFDEFLVHDVAYAMILSELLQALFANGIVLVATSNTRPDDLYLNGVHRKRFLPVINLINTRCEVINLTHQKDYRLGRELLIQTYLYPLDEKTDKTLAGQFASLTQEVYEQGTLLVQNREIPFIKCGEQVVWFDFKVICNLPRSQLDYLEIADRFDTVFISNIPALSSKDTIFAIMLVHLVDVLYDRGIKLIISAAVPLEQLYLEGEMVNEFKRTLSRLQEMQAADYLKRHPWRHEQNLPMFL
;
A
#
# COMPACT_ATOMS: atom_id res chain seq x y z
N MET A 1 -14.44 23.76 5.17
CA MET A 1 -13.41 23.75 4.13
C MET A 1 -13.87 22.80 3.04
N THR A 2 -13.91 23.25 1.78
CA THR A 2 -14.24 22.40 0.63
C THR A 2 -13.03 21.59 0.19
N LEU A 3 -13.25 20.53 -0.60
CA LEU A 3 -12.16 19.71 -1.18
C LEU A 3 -11.11 20.57 -1.91
N VAL A 4 -11.59 21.55 -2.69
CA VAL A 4 -10.73 22.46 -3.46
C VAL A 4 -10.00 23.43 -2.53
N GLU A 5 -10.67 24.00 -1.54
CA GLU A 5 -10.02 24.86 -0.53
C GLU A 5 -8.91 24.11 0.22
N ALA A 6 -9.13 22.85 0.61
CA ALA A 6 -8.12 22.02 1.27
C ALA A 6 -6.89 21.79 0.39
N TYR A 7 -7.09 21.63 -0.92
CA TYR A 7 -6.01 21.52 -1.90
C TYR A 7 -5.25 22.84 -2.06
N GLU A 8 -5.95 23.98 -2.21
CA GLU A 8 -5.33 25.30 -2.32
C GLU A 8 -4.55 25.68 -1.06
N ASP A 9 -5.06 25.36 0.12
CA ASP A 9 -4.37 25.60 1.39
C ASP A 9 -3.08 24.77 1.52
N ALA A 10 -3.11 23.52 1.06
CA ALA A 10 -1.91 22.67 1.01
C ALA A 10 -0.86 23.22 0.02
N ILE A 11 -1.28 23.82 -1.11
CA ILE A 11 -0.38 24.55 -2.01
C ILE A 11 0.20 25.78 -1.30
N ALA A 12 -0.65 26.58 -0.65
CA ALA A 12 -0.23 27.82 0.02
C ALA A 12 0.76 27.56 1.16
N LYS A 13 0.63 26.42 1.86
CA LYS A 13 1.57 25.96 2.89
C LYS A 13 2.87 25.37 2.34
N GLY A 14 2.89 25.03 1.05
CA GLY A 14 4.03 24.38 0.41
C GLY A 14 4.10 22.86 0.63
N ASP A 15 3.03 22.24 1.16
CA ASP A 15 2.95 20.80 1.40
C ASP A 15 2.88 20.03 0.07
N ILE A 16 2.27 20.64 -0.95
CA ILE A 16 2.16 20.09 -2.30
C ILE A 16 2.50 21.13 -3.36
N ARG A 17 2.88 20.65 -4.56
CA ARG A 17 3.00 21.49 -5.75
C ARG A 17 1.68 21.48 -6.52
N ASP A 18 1.34 22.62 -7.10
CA ASP A 18 0.16 22.73 -7.96
C ASP A 18 0.31 21.87 -9.22
N ASP A 19 -0.67 21.02 -9.51
CA ASP A 19 -0.68 20.10 -10.64
C ASP A 19 -2.03 20.12 -11.36
N SER A 20 -2.01 20.46 -12.66
CA SER A 20 -3.20 20.52 -13.51
C SER A 20 -3.94 19.18 -13.63
N THR A 21 -3.21 18.06 -13.62
CA THR A 21 -3.80 16.72 -13.70
C THR A 21 -4.50 16.37 -12.38
N GLN A 22 -3.93 16.76 -11.24
CA GLN A 22 -4.59 16.62 -9.94
C GLN A 22 -5.84 17.50 -9.86
N ARG A 23 -5.79 18.75 -10.36
CA ARG A 23 -6.97 19.62 -10.44
C ARG A 23 -8.12 19.03 -11.27
N ASN A 24 -7.81 18.32 -12.36
CA ASN A 24 -8.83 17.59 -13.12
C ASN A 24 -9.46 16.47 -12.29
N VAL A 25 -8.65 15.73 -11.52
CA VAL A 25 -9.16 14.70 -10.59
C VAL A 25 -10.07 15.31 -9.52
N LEU A 26 -9.70 16.46 -8.97
CA LEU A 26 -10.54 17.18 -7.99
C LEU A 26 -11.91 17.56 -8.58
N THR A 27 -11.97 17.90 -9.87
CA THR A 27 -13.24 18.19 -10.56
C THR A 27 -14.12 16.95 -10.62
N SER A 28 -13.57 15.79 -11.00
CA SER A 28 -14.29 14.52 -11.03
C SER A 28 -14.71 14.05 -9.63
N MET A 29 -13.85 14.26 -8.63
CA MET A 29 -14.17 13.99 -7.22
C MET A 29 -15.30 14.88 -6.70
N HIS A 30 -15.30 16.17 -7.05
CA HIS A 30 -16.38 17.09 -6.70
C HIS A 30 -17.71 16.69 -7.36
N ARG A 31 -17.68 16.29 -8.64
CA ARG A 31 -18.85 15.71 -9.34
C ARG A 31 -19.40 14.52 -8.55
N LEU A 32 -18.53 13.57 -8.20
CA LEU A 32 -18.93 12.37 -7.47
C LEU A 32 -19.54 12.71 -6.10
N MET A 33 -18.95 13.62 -5.34
CA MET A 33 -19.49 14.09 -4.06
C MET A 33 -20.89 14.69 -4.22
N SER A 34 -21.12 15.47 -5.28
CA SER A 34 -22.44 16.04 -5.59
C SER A 34 -23.47 14.97 -5.95
N GLU A 35 -23.11 14.00 -6.77
CA GLU A 35 -23.98 12.86 -7.14
C GLU A 35 -24.35 11.99 -5.93
N LEU A 36 -23.42 11.79 -4.99
CA LEU A 36 -23.69 11.04 -3.76
C LEU A 36 -24.72 11.76 -2.85
N LYS A 37 -24.75 13.10 -2.85
CA LYS A 37 -25.70 13.90 -2.05
C LYS A 37 -27.14 13.89 -2.57
N GLN A 38 -27.35 13.59 -3.86
CA GLN A 38 -28.70 13.66 -4.43
C GLN A 38 -29.60 12.55 -3.84
N PRO A 39 -30.78 12.89 -3.28
CA PRO A 39 -31.70 11.89 -2.75
C PRO A 39 -32.20 10.98 -3.88
N GLN A 40 -32.07 9.66 -3.71
CA GLN A 40 -32.51 8.67 -4.71
C GLN A 40 -34.04 8.58 -4.89
N SER A 41 -34.81 9.34 -4.10
CA SER A 41 -36.28 9.29 -4.05
C SER A 41 -36.91 10.57 -4.61
N SER A 42 -37.06 10.63 -5.93
CA SER A 42 -38.15 11.38 -6.54
C SER A 42 -39.14 10.36 -7.10
N TRP A 43 -40.43 10.52 -6.82
CA TRP A 43 -41.53 9.62 -7.22
C TRP A 43 -41.62 9.39 -8.76
N LEU A 44 -40.86 10.16 -9.55
CA LEU A 44 -40.68 10.02 -11.00
C LEU A 44 -39.50 9.11 -11.42
N SER A 45 -38.68 8.59 -10.48
CA SER A 45 -37.44 7.85 -10.78
C SER A 45 -37.60 6.36 -11.12
N TRP A 46 -38.84 5.83 -11.16
CA TRP A 46 -39.13 4.43 -11.50
C TRP A 46 -38.66 4.02 -12.92
N LEU A 47 -38.43 5.00 -13.81
CA LEU A 47 -38.02 4.75 -15.20
C LEU A 47 -36.50 4.78 -15.42
N ARG A 48 -35.69 5.32 -14.48
CA ARG A 48 -34.21 5.31 -14.54
C ARG A 48 -33.63 5.89 -13.24
N LYS A 49 -33.07 5.03 -12.38
CA LYS A 49 -32.17 5.51 -11.31
C LYS A 49 -30.90 6.06 -11.99
N PRO A 50 -30.51 7.34 -11.79
CA PRO A 50 -29.23 7.82 -12.28
C PRO A 50 -28.13 7.01 -11.59
N GLN A 51 -27.32 6.32 -12.40
CA GLN A 51 -26.27 5.45 -11.90
C GLN A 51 -25.04 6.31 -11.60
N VAL A 52 -24.74 6.50 -10.32
CA VAL A 52 -23.56 7.26 -9.87
C VAL A 52 -22.30 6.58 -10.40
N THR A 53 -21.48 7.34 -11.12
CA THR A 53 -20.25 6.82 -11.75
C THR A 53 -19.08 7.08 -10.83
N GLY A 54 -18.44 6.00 -10.38
CA GLY A 54 -17.26 6.01 -9.51
C GLY A 54 -16.01 6.58 -10.19
N ILE A 55 -14.85 6.45 -9.54
CA ILE A 55 -13.57 6.94 -10.06
C ILE A 55 -12.52 5.83 -9.95
N TYR A 56 -11.80 5.58 -11.04
CA TYR A 56 -10.62 4.73 -11.04
C TYR A 56 -9.41 5.58 -11.41
N LEU A 57 -8.58 5.85 -10.42
CA LEU A 57 -7.41 6.69 -10.54
C LEU A 57 -6.17 5.84 -10.71
N TYR A 58 -5.49 5.96 -11.84
CA TYR A 58 -4.25 5.24 -12.10
C TYR A 58 -3.10 6.14 -12.50
N GLY A 59 -1.88 5.67 -12.31
CA GLY A 59 -0.67 6.40 -12.64
C GLY A 59 0.54 5.81 -11.93
N PRO A 60 1.78 6.20 -12.28
CA PRO A 60 2.97 5.76 -11.55
C PRO A 60 2.87 6.16 -10.07
N VAL A 61 3.70 5.58 -9.23
CA VAL A 61 3.69 5.93 -7.81
C VAL A 61 4.23 7.38 -7.68
N GLY A 62 4.01 8.03 -6.52
CA GLY A 62 4.51 9.38 -6.27
C GLY A 62 3.78 10.53 -6.98
N VAL A 63 2.77 10.27 -7.81
CA VAL A 63 1.91 11.29 -8.47
C VAL A 63 0.78 11.85 -7.60
N GLY A 64 0.72 11.44 -6.33
CA GLY A 64 -0.27 11.97 -5.37
C GLY A 64 -1.63 11.27 -5.34
N LYS A 65 -1.75 10.03 -5.88
CA LYS A 65 -3.03 9.27 -5.86
C LYS A 65 -3.59 9.10 -4.44
N THR A 66 -2.75 8.66 -3.50
CA THR A 66 -3.13 8.44 -2.10
C THR A 66 -3.56 9.74 -1.43
N TYR A 67 -2.81 10.82 -1.64
CA TYR A 67 -3.16 12.14 -1.14
C TYR A 67 -4.52 12.63 -1.66
N LEU A 68 -4.80 12.47 -2.96
CA LEU A 68 -6.09 12.81 -3.53
C LEU A 68 -7.23 11.93 -2.97
N MET A 69 -6.96 10.64 -2.74
CA MET A 69 -7.89 9.75 -2.06
C MET A 69 -8.14 10.19 -0.61
N ASP A 70 -7.12 10.63 0.13
CA ASP A 70 -7.22 11.14 1.50
C ASP A 70 -8.11 12.38 1.53
N LEU A 71 -7.81 13.37 0.68
CA LEU A 71 -8.60 14.58 0.54
C LEU A 71 -10.06 14.26 0.23
N PHE A 72 -10.31 13.41 -0.76
CA PHE A 72 -11.67 12.99 -1.13
C PHE A 72 -12.37 12.30 0.02
N TYR A 73 -11.75 11.29 0.64
CA TYR A 73 -12.38 10.51 1.69
C TYR A 73 -12.70 11.37 2.91
N GLN A 74 -11.84 12.31 3.29
CA GLN A 74 -12.08 13.24 4.40
C GLN A 74 -13.27 14.16 4.12
N HIS A 75 -13.39 14.68 2.90
CA HIS A 75 -14.40 15.69 2.55
C HIS A 75 -15.70 15.10 1.96
N ALA A 76 -15.71 13.83 1.56
CA ALA A 76 -16.91 13.15 1.08
C ALA A 76 -17.94 13.02 2.21
N ASP A 77 -18.99 13.81 2.12
CA ASP A 77 -20.12 13.83 3.05
C ASP A 77 -21.10 12.69 2.74
N GLU A 78 -20.60 11.46 2.88
CA GLU A 78 -21.35 10.21 2.74
C GLU A 78 -21.14 9.40 4.03
N PRO A 79 -22.17 9.24 4.88
CA PRO A 79 -22.03 8.53 6.15
C PRO A 79 -21.74 7.03 5.98
N LYS A 80 -22.16 6.44 4.85
CA LYS A 80 -21.90 5.03 4.52
C LYS A 80 -20.66 4.88 3.64
N LYS A 81 -19.56 5.55 4.00
CA LYS A 81 -18.27 5.41 3.32
C LYS A 81 -17.35 4.46 4.09
N ALA A 82 -16.60 3.65 3.36
CA ALA A 82 -15.58 2.78 3.93
C ALA A 82 -14.34 2.77 3.03
N ARG A 83 -13.15 2.64 3.63
CA ARG A 83 -11.89 2.66 2.91
C ARG A 83 -10.99 1.52 3.34
N PHE A 84 -10.41 0.83 2.37
CA PHE A 84 -9.54 -0.31 2.59
C PHE A 84 -8.37 -0.31 1.62
N HIS A 85 -7.24 -0.87 2.06
CA HIS A 85 -6.29 -1.47 1.14
C HIS A 85 -6.94 -2.69 0.48
N PHE A 86 -6.75 -2.81 -0.84
CA PHE A 86 -7.41 -3.86 -1.60
C PHE A 86 -7.09 -5.27 -1.08
N HIS A 87 -5.84 -5.56 -0.73
CA HIS A 87 -5.43 -6.86 -0.23
C HIS A 87 -6.14 -7.22 1.09
N HIS A 88 -6.17 -6.29 2.04
CA HIS A 88 -6.81 -6.48 3.34
C HIS A 88 -8.32 -6.72 3.19
N PHE A 89 -8.99 -5.96 2.32
CA PHE A 89 -10.39 -6.21 1.99
C PHE A 89 -10.60 -7.63 1.45
N MET A 90 -9.75 -8.10 0.54
CA MET A 90 -9.86 -9.45 -0.03
C MET A 90 -9.64 -10.55 1.02
N GLN A 91 -8.72 -10.35 1.99
CA GLN A 91 -8.53 -11.28 3.11
C GLN A 91 -9.80 -11.40 3.98
N GLN A 92 -10.47 -10.27 4.26
CA GLN A 92 -11.70 -10.27 5.04
C GLN A 92 -12.87 -10.91 4.29
N ILE A 93 -12.96 -10.71 2.97
CA ILE A 93 -13.94 -11.42 2.13
C ILE A 93 -13.69 -12.92 2.17
N ASP A 94 -12.44 -13.36 2.02
CA ASP A 94 -12.06 -14.76 2.06
C ASP A 94 -12.39 -15.42 3.43
N ALA A 95 -12.18 -14.70 4.52
CA ALA A 95 -12.62 -15.14 5.85
C ALA A 95 -14.15 -15.31 5.95
N GLN A 96 -14.93 -14.36 5.43
CA GLN A 96 -16.40 -14.47 5.40
C GLN A 96 -16.88 -15.61 4.49
N LEU A 97 -16.20 -15.86 3.37
CA LEU A 97 -16.50 -16.99 2.49
C LEU A 97 -16.33 -18.33 3.19
N ARG A 98 -15.25 -18.50 3.96
CA ARG A 98 -15.02 -19.72 4.77
C ARG A 98 -16.15 -19.94 5.79
N GLN A 99 -16.60 -18.89 6.46
CA GLN A 99 -17.70 -18.98 7.42
C GLN A 99 -19.04 -19.33 6.77
N ARG A 100 -19.22 -18.98 5.49
CA ARG A 100 -20.44 -19.21 4.71
C ARG A 100 -20.30 -20.40 3.75
N GLN A 101 -19.33 -21.28 3.99
CA GLN A 101 -19.10 -22.46 3.15
C GLN A 101 -20.35 -23.36 3.11
N GLY A 102 -20.69 -23.85 1.91
CA GLY A 102 -21.88 -24.67 1.68
C GLY A 102 -23.18 -23.86 1.49
N GLN A 103 -23.18 -22.55 1.68
CA GLN A 103 -24.31 -21.70 1.32
C GLN A 103 -24.34 -21.42 -0.18
N LYS A 104 -25.56 -21.28 -0.75
CA LYS A 104 -25.74 -20.84 -2.13
C LYS A 104 -25.42 -19.36 -2.29
N ASP A 105 -24.67 -19.02 -3.33
CA ASP A 105 -24.25 -17.66 -3.74
C ASP A 105 -23.67 -16.81 -2.57
N PRO A 106 -22.62 -17.27 -1.87
CA PRO A 106 -22.15 -16.61 -0.65
C PRO A 106 -21.61 -15.19 -0.92
N LEU A 107 -20.98 -14.94 -2.07
CA LEU A 107 -20.50 -13.61 -2.46
C LEU A 107 -21.62 -12.59 -2.64
N ARG A 108 -22.75 -13.01 -3.23
CA ARG A 108 -23.91 -12.14 -3.37
C ARG A 108 -24.48 -11.75 -2.02
N LYS A 109 -24.56 -12.70 -1.08
CA LYS A 109 -25.00 -12.41 0.29
C LYS A 109 -24.06 -11.45 1.00
N ILE A 110 -22.75 -11.67 0.90
CA ILE A 110 -21.73 -10.76 1.45
C ILE A 110 -21.92 -9.35 0.88
N ALA A 111 -22.05 -9.21 -0.45
CA ALA A 111 -22.26 -7.92 -1.08
C ALA A 111 -23.56 -7.24 -0.65
N THR A 112 -24.65 -8.01 -0.47
CA THR A 112 -25.92 -7.49 0.07
C THR A 112 -25.76 -6.99 1.50
N ASP A 113 -25.03 -7.72 2.33
CA ASP A 113 -24.76 -7.31 3.72
C ASP A 113 -23.90 -6.05 3.77
N LEU A 114 -22.84 -5.99 2.96
CA LEU A 114 -22.01 -4.78 2.79
C LEU A 114 -22.82 -3.58 2.29
N GLY A 115 -23.73 -3.78 1.34
CA GLY A 115 -24.60 -2.72 0.80
C GLY A 115 -25.54 -2.08 1.83
N LYS A 116 -25.79 -2.75 2.98
CA LYS A 116 -26.59 -2.16 4.07
C LYS A 116 -25.84 -1.04 4.78
N SER A 117 -24.52 -1.18 4.94
CA SER A 117 -23.66 -0.25 5.70
C SER A 117 -22.71 0.58 4.84
N ILE A 118 -22.45 0.17 3.60
CA ILE A 118 -21.50 0.82 2.69
C ILE A 118 -22.23 1.20 1.40
N ARG A 119 -22.13 2.47 1.04
CA ARG A 119 -22.57 3.04 -0.25
C ARG A 119 -21.38 3.57 -1.06
N LEU A 120 -20.34 4.09 -0.40
CA LEU A 120 -19.09 4.52 -1.02
C LEU A 120 -17.95 3.62 -0.54
N LEU A 121 -17.34 2.89 -1.46
CA LEU A 121 -16.21 2.01 -1.18
C LEU A 121 -14.95 2.58 -1.82
N CYS A 122 -13.97 2.93 -1.00
CA CYS A 122 -12.68 3.43 -1.43
C CYS A 122 -11.62 2.33 -1.33
N PHE A 123 -10.98 1.97 -2.44
CA PHE A 123 -9.83 1.09 -2.44
C PHE A 123 -8.53 1.86 -2.69
N ASP A 124 -7.59 1.69 -1.77
CA ASP A 124 -6.20 1.99 -2.03
C ASP A 124 -5.48 0.78 -2.60
N GLU A 125 -4.52 1.07 -3.49
CA GLU A 125 -3.62 0.07 -4.08
C GLU A 125 -4.38 -1.11 -4.72
N PHE A 126 -5.39 -0.80 -5.54
CA PHE A 126 -6.17 -1.80 -6.26
C PHE A 126 -5.28 -2.59 -7.23
N LEU A 127 -4.87 -3.78 -6.81
CA LEU A 127 -3.89 -4.59 -7.52
C LEU A 127 -4.23 -6.07 -7.39
N VAL A 128 -4.22 -6.78 -8.53
CA VAL A 128 -4.61 -8.19 -8.61
C VAL A 128 -3.48 -9.00 -9.22
N HIS A 129 -2.85 -9.84 -8.40
CA HIS A 129 -1.79 -10.76 -8.82
C HIS A 129 -2.14 -12.23 -8.56
N ASP A 130 -3.04 -12.49 -7.60
CA ASP A 130 -3.42 -13.82 -7.18
C ASP A 130 -4.62 -14.35 -7.98
N VAL A 131 -4.54 -15.62 -8.42
CA VAL A 131 -5.60 -16.27 -9.21
C VAL A 131 -6.88 -16.49 -8.41
N ALA A 132 -6.80 -16.83 -7.12
CA ALA A 132 -7.96 -17.01 -6.26
C ALA A 132 -8.69 -15.68 -6.08
N TYR A 133 -7.95 -14.59 -5.85
CA TYR A 133 -8.55 -13.25 -5.75
C TYR A 133 -9.16 -12.79 -7.07
N ALA A 134 -8.51 -13.05 -8.20
CA ALA A 134 -9.05 -12.74 -9.51
C ALA A 134 -10.42 -13.43 -9.76
N MET A 135 -10.56 -14.69 -9.33
CA MET A 135 -11.83 -15.43 -9.47
C MET A 135 -12.92 -14.87 -8.55
N ILE A 136 -12.60 -14.59 -7.28
CA ILE A 136 -13.55 -14.03 -6.30
C ILE A 136 -14.02 -12.63 -6.73
N LEU A 137 -13.08 -11.79 -7.17
CA LEU A 137 -13.32 -10.37 -7.45
C LEU A 137 -14.34 -10.16 -8.57
N SER A 138 -14.37 -11.06 -9.56
CA SER A 138 -15.33 -10.97 -10.67
C SER A 138 -16.78 -11.04 -10.21
N GLU A 139 -17.12 -12.01 -9.38
CA GLU A 139 -18.48 -12.14 -8.88
C GLU A 139 -18.77 -11.10 -7.79
N LEU A 140 -17.78 -10.79 -6.95
CA LEU A 140 -17.93 -9.81 -5.88
C LEU A 140 -18.23 -8.41 -6.41
N LEU A 141 -17.42 -7.86 -7.34
CA LEU A 141 -17.64 -6.50 -7.85
C LEU A 141 -18.99 -6.38 -8.57
N GLN A 142 -19.42 -7.42 -9.30
CA GLN A 142 -20.76 -7.46 -9.89
C GLN A 142 -21.84 -7.31 -8.83
N ALA A 143 -21.72 -8.08 -7.74
CA ALA A 143 -22.69 -8.06 -6.65
C ALA A 143 -22.65 -6.73 -5.87
N LEU A 144 -21.47 -6.14 -5.65
CA LEU A 144 -21.34 -4.84 -4.99
C LEU A 144 -22.02 -3.74 -5.81
N PHE A 145 -21.74 -3.68 -7.13
CA PHE A 145 -22.38 -2.70 -8.02
C PHE A 145 -23.90 -2.91 -8.16
N ALA A 146 -24.37 -4.16 -8.13
CA ALA A 146 -25.80 -4.47 -8.12
C ALA A 146 -26.51 -3.99 -6.84
N ASN A 147 -25.78 -3.95 -5.72
CA ASN A 147 -26.25 -3.40 -4.45
C ASN A 147 -26.08 -1.87 -4.34
N GLY A 148 -25.69 -1.19 -5.42
CA GLY A 148 -25.60 0.28 -5.46
C GLY A 148 -24.35 0.86 -4.78
N ILE A 149 -23.35 0.02 -4.50
CA ILE A 149 -22.05 0.49 -4.02
C ILE A 149 -21.33 1.23 -5.14
N VAL A 150 -20.80 2.40 -4.81
CA VAL A 150 -20.01 3.26 -5.68
C VAL A 150 -18.53 3.07 -5.35
N LEU A 151 -17.72 2.85 -6.37
CA LEU A 151 -16.29 2.55 -6.21
C LEU A 151 -15.43 3.80 -6.49
N VAL A 152 -14.51 4.10 -5.57
CA VAL A 152 -13.34 4.93 -5.84
C VAL A 152 -12.10 4.08 -5.62
N ALA A 153 -11.20 4.01 -6.60
CA ALA A 153 -10.00 3.18 -6.50
C ALA A 153 -8.76 3.94 -6.92
N THR A 154 -7.63 3.72 -6.22
CA THR A 154 -6.30 4.11 -6.68
C THR A 154 -5.51 2.89 -7.12
N SER A 155 -4.73 2.98 -8.21
CA SER A 155 -3.87 1.89 -8.67
C SER A 155 -2.62 2.40 -9.40
N ASN A 156 -1.59 1.57 -9.46
CA ASN A 156 -0.44 1.79 -10.35
C ASN A 156 -0.66 1.19 -11.75
N THR A 157 -1.73 0.43 -11.92
CA THR A 157 -2.02 -0.31 -13.14
C THR A 157 -3.31 0.25 -13.75
N ARG A 158 -3.33 0.44 -15.07
CA ARG A 158 -4.56 0.79 -15.79
C ARG A 158 -5.54 -0.40 -15.72
N PRO A 159 -6.87 -0.18 -15.74
CA PRO A 159 -7.83 -1.28 -15.66
C PRO A 159 -7.58 -2.41 -16.67
N ASP A 160 -7.29 -2.05 -17.92
CA ASP A 160 -7.02 -3.01 -19.00
C ASP A 160 -5.76 -3.84 -18.78
N ASP A 161 -4.84 -3.39 -17.93
CA ASP A 161 -3.58 -4.07 -17.64
C ASP A 161 -3.62 -4.85 -16.31
N LEU A 162 -4.72 -4.74 -15.55
CA LEU A 162 -4.92 -5.52 -14.32
C LEU A 162 -4.91 -7.01 -14.62
N TYR A 163 -4.05 -7.79 -13.96
CA TYR A 163 -3.93 -9.25 -14.14
C TYR A 163 -3.52 -9.66 -15.58
N LEU A 164 -2.72 -8.84 -16.29
CA LEU A 164 -2.39 -8.99 -17.72
C LEU A 164 -1.83 -10.37 -18.11
N ASN A 165 -1.01 -10.96 -17.25
CA ASN A 165 -0.39 -12.27 -17.47
C ASN A 165 -0.94 -13.35 -16.53
N GLY A 166 -2.09 -13.10 -15.92
CA GLY A 166 -2.69 -13.99 -14.94
C GLY A 166 -3.31 -15.24 -15.55
N VAL A 167 -3.24 -16.36 -14.81
CA VAL A 167 -3.87 -17.63 -15.19
C VAL A 167 -5.38 -17.43 -15.37
N HIS A 168 -5.93 -17.93 -16.48
CA HIS A 168 -7.35 -17.76 -16.85
C HIS A 168 -7.85 -16.31 -16.97
N ARG A 169 -6.98 -15.35 -17.35
CA ARG A 169 -7.32 -13.93 -17.56
C ARG A 169 -8.65 -13.65 -18.28
N LYS A 170 -9.06 -14.48 -19.24
CA LYS A 170 -10.36 -14.33 -19.92
C LYS A 170 -11.55 -14.24 -18.95
N ARG A 171 -11.48 -14.95 -17.82
CA ARG A 171 -12.49 -14.90 -16.75
C ARG A 171 -12.46 -13.60 -15.93
N PHE A 172 -11.37 -12.85 -16.00
CA PHE A 172 -11.20 -11.56 -15.33
C PHE A 172 -11.62 -10.36 -16.20
N LEU A 173 -11.71 -10.53 -17.53
CA LEU A 173 -12.18 -9.48 -18.44
C LEU A 173 -13.53 -8.84 -18.04
N PRO A 174 -14.52 -9.57 -17.47
CA PRO A 174 -15.73 -8.96 -16.96
C PRO A 174 -15.48 -7.92 -15.85
N VAL A 175 -14.46 -8.10 -15.00
CA VAL A 175 -14.06 -7.10 -13.99
C VAL A 175 -13.58 -5.83 -14.66
N ILE A 176 -12.68 -5.97 -15.62
CA ILE A 176 -12.12 -4.82 -16.38
C ILE A 176 -13.26 -4.04 -17.03
N ASN A 177 -14.19 -4.75 -17.68
CA ASN A 177 -15.37 -4.13 -18.28
C ASN A 177 -16.26 -3.43 -17.25
N LEU A 178 -16.45 -4.01 -16.06
CA LEU A 178 -17.21 -3.35 -15.00
C LEU A 178 -16.53 -2.08 -14.52
N ILE A 179 -15.22 -2.10 -14.29
CA ILE A 179 -14.48 -0.90 -13.88
C ILE A 179 -14.61 0.18 -14.96
N ASN A 180 -14.37 -0.15 -16.23
CA ASN A 180 -14.46 0.80 -17.35
C ASN A 180 -15.88 1.34 -17.59
N THR A 181 -16.93 0.62 -17.16
CA THR A 181 -18.34 1.05 -17.32
C THR A 181 -18.94 1.70 -16.08
N ARG A 182 -18.40 1.42 -14.88
CA ARG A 182 -18.89 1.91 -13.59
C ARG A 182 -18.04 3.01 -13.00
N CYS A 183 -16.84 3.23 -13.52
CA CYS A 183 -15.91 4.24 -13.07
C CYS A 183 -15.45 5.13 -14.24
N GLU A 184 -15.26 6.40 -13.93
CA GLU A 184 -14.46 7.31 -14.73
C GLU A 184 -12.99 6.96 -14.52
N VAL A 185 -12.29 6.55 -15.59
CA VAL A 185 -10.90 6.12 -15.53
C VAL A 185 -9.98 7.31 -15.81
N ILE A 186 -9.23 7.76 -14.80
CA ILE A 186 -8.41 8.97 -14.86
C ILE A 186 -6.95 8.61 -14.69
N ASN A 187 -6.10 9.09 -15.61
CA ASN A 187 -4.65 8.93 -15.54
C ASN A 187 -4.00 10.14 -14.87
N LEU A 188 -3.29 9.93 -13.78
CA LEU A 188 -2.35 10.88 -13.20
C LEU A 188 -0.95 10.59 -13.73
N THR A 189 -0.51 11.38 -14.70
CA THR A 189 0.85 11.37 -15.21
C THR A 189 1.70 12.41 -14.50
N HIS A 190 3.01 12.19 -14.37
CA HIS A 190 3.92 13.27 -14.02
C HIS A 190 3.80 14.41 -15.05
N GLN A 191 3.51 15.64 -14.61
CA GLN A 191 3.88 16.81 -15.41
C GLN A 191 5.41 16.78 -15.63
N LYS A 192 5.85 17.26 -16.80
CA LYS A 192 7.25 17.33 -17.24
C LYS A 192 8.22 17.45 -16.08
N ASP A 193 9.12 16.48 -16.05
CA ASP A 193 10.11 16.20 -15.01
C ASP A 193 11.05 17.39 -14.80
N TYR A 194 10.67 18.33 -13.93
CA TYR A 194 11.59 19.26 -13.29
C TYR A 194 11.99 18.66 -11.93
N ARG A 195 12.73 17.54 -11.98
CA ARG A 195 13.49 17.00 -10.85
C ARG A 195 14.54 18.02 -10.42
N LEU A 196 14.12 18.98 -9.60
CA LEU A 196 14.97 19.81 -8.76
C LEU A 196 14.08 20.30 -7.60
N GLY A 197 14.05 19.49 -6.55
CA GLY A 197 13.58 19.85 -5.22
C GLY A 197 14.49 19.11 -4.25
N ARG A 198 15.16 19.85 -3.37
CA ARG A 198 16.24 19.38 -2.49
C ARG A 198 15.74 18.45 -1.38
N GLU A 199 15.23 17.27 -1.72
CA GLU A 199 15.19 16.14 -0.80
C GLU A 199 16.49 15.36 -1.01
N LEU A 200 17.29 15.18 0.04
CA LEU A 200 18.45 14.30 -0.02
C LEU A 200 18.00 12.95 -0.59
N LEU A 201 18.59 12.54 -1.71
CA LEU A 201 18.42 11.20 -2.27
C LEU A 201 18.92 10.20 -1.23
N ILE A 202 18.04 9.74 -0.34
CA ILE A 202 18.34 8.66 0.62
C ILE A 202 18.62 7.43 -0.24
N GLN A 203 19.88 7.03 -0.28
CA GLN A 203 20.32 5.78 -0.89
C GLN A 203 19.95 4.66 0.08
N THR A 204 18.98 3.84 -0.29
CA THR A 204 18.44 2.78 0.59
C THR A 204 19.22 1.47 0.51
N TYR A 205 20.09 1.28 -0.49
CA TYR A 205 20.98 0.13 -0.58
C TYR A 205 22.42 0.61 -0.83
N LEU A 206 23.26 0.49 0.19
CA LEU A 206 24.65 0.91 0.18
C LEU A 206 25.56 -0.30 0.08
N TYR A 207 26.51 -0.26 -0.85
CA TYR A 207 27.57 -1.25 -1.00
C TYR A 207 28.79 -0.59 -1.66
N PRO A 208 30.00 -1.15 -1.48
CA PRO A 208 30.34 -2.26 -0.59
C PRO A 208 30.39 -1.82 0.89
N LEU A 209 30.62 -2.77 1.80
CA LEU A 209 30.92 -2.46 3.20
C LEU A 209 32.32 -1.83 3.29
N ASP A 210 32.36 -0.51 3.42
CA ASP A 210 33.55 0.29 3.61
C ASP A 210 33.25 1.51 4.49
N GLU A 211 34.29 2.26 4.85
CA GLU A 211 34.17 3.44 5.71
C GLU A 211 33.27 4.54 5.09
N LYS A 212 33.16 4.59 3.75
CA LYS A 212 32.30 5.56 3.06
C LYS A 212 30.83 5.19 3.21
N THR A 213 30.49 3.91 3.04
CA THR A 213 29.15 3.38 3.27
C THR A 213 28.73 3.60 4.72
N ASP A 214 29.62 3.35 5.69
CA ASP A 214 29.32 3.56 7.12
C ASP A 214 29.06 5.04 7.43
N LYS A 215 29.88 5.95 6.90
CA LYS A 215 29.66 7.40 7.03
C LYS A 215 28.36 7.85 6.38
N THR A 216 28.02 7.27 5.22
CA THR A 216 26.77 7.59 4.51
C THR A 216 25.56 7.13 5.31
N LEU A 217 25.60 5.90 5.83
CA LEU A 217 24.53 5.32 6.64
C LEU A 217 24.31 6.12 7.94
N ALA A 218 25.40 6.45 8.64
CA ALA A 218 25.37 7.27 9.85
C ALA A 218 24.85 8.70 9.58
N GLY A 219 25.27 9.32 8.47
CA GLY A 219 24.80 10.63 8.05
C GLY A 219 23.30 10.64 7.72
N GLN A 220 22.81 9.61 7.03
CA GLN A 220 21.38 9.46 6.74
C GLN A 220 20.57 9.27 8.03
N PHE A 221 21.03 8.42 8.95
CA PHE A 221 20.35 8.23 10.25
C PHE A 221 20.25 9.55 11.02
N ALA A 222 21.36 10.28 11.16
CA ALA A 222 21.40 11.56 11.87
C ALA A 222 20.52 12.65 11.23
N SER A 223 20.23 12.54 9.93
CA SER A 223 19.31 13.48 9.26
C SER A 223 17.84 13.23 9.55
N LEU A 224 17.48 12.04 10.05
CA LEU A 224 16.08 11.62 10.27
C LEU A 224 15.60 11.85 11.70
N THR A 225 16.49 12.10 12.65
CA THR A 225 16.12 12.30 14.06
C THR A 225 17.09 13.22 14.78
N GLN A 226 16.58 14.03 15.71
CA GLN A 226 17.37 14.95 16.53
C GLN A 226 17.82 14.31 17.85
N GLU A 227 17.03 13.39 18.39
CA GLU A 227 17.31 12.66 19.63
C GLU A 227 17.75 11.23 19.30
N VAL A 228 18.97 10.89 19.70
CA VAL A 228 19.58 9.60 19.39
C VAL A 228 19.99 8.91 20.69
N TYR A 229 19.45 7.73 20.88
CA TYR A 229 19.93 6.76 21.86
C TYR A 229 20.87 5.79 21.14
N GLU A 230 22.05 5.54 21.70
CA GLU A 230 23.04 4.63 21.13
C GLU A 230 23.22 3.37 22.00
N GLN A 231 23.46 2.23 21.36
CA GLN A 231 23.85 0.96 22.01
C GLN A 231 22.93 0.50 23.14
N GLY A 232 21.62 0.63 22.95
CA GLY A 232 20.59 0.19 23.91
C GLY A 232 19.86 -1.08 23.48
N THR A 233 18.80 -1.41 24.22
CA THR A 233 17.90 -2.52 23.89
C THR A 233 16.47 -2.02 23.68
N LEU A 234 15.79 -2.63 22.71
CA LEU A 234 14.37 -2.44 22.45
C LEU A 234 13.61 -3.67 22.98
N LEU A 235 12.63 -3.48 23.85
CA LEU A 235 11.74 -4.56 24.28
C LEU A 235 10.67 -4.80 23.20
N VAL A 236 10.70 -5.95 22.54
CA VAL A 236 9.78 -6.38 21.46
C VAL A 236 9.31 -7.79 21.77
N GLN A 237 8.00 -8.01 21.84
CA GLN A 237 7.34 -9.28 22.18
C GLN A 237 7.96 -9.91 23.44
N ASN A 238 8.14 -9.11 24.49
CA ASN A 238 8.79 -9.46 25.76
C ASN A 238 10.26 -9.94 25.64
N ARG A 239 10.96 -9.53 24.60
CA ARG A 239 12.37 -9.88 24.34
C ARG A 239 13.18 -8.63 24.07
N GLU A 240 14.37 -8.54 24.65
CA GLU A 240 15.29 -7.44 24.38
C GLU A 240 16.00 -7.67 23.04
N ILE A 241 16.00 -6.63 22.19
CA ILE A 241 16.70 -6.60 20.92
C ILE A 241 17.71 -5.45 20.96
N PRO A 242 19.03 -5.72 20.97
CA PRO A 242 20.04 -4.68 20.89
C PRO A 242 19.91 -3.85 19.61
N PHE A 243 19.97 -2.54 19.72
CA PHE A 243 20.05 -1.63 18.57
C PHE A 243 21.39 -0.89 18.58
N ILE A 244 21.85 -0.46 17.40
CA ILE A 244 23.02 0.39 17.25
C ILE A 244 22.63 1.83 17.60
N LYS A 245 21.56 2.34 16.97
CA LYS A 245 20.97 3.65 17.27
C LYS A 245 19.44 3.59 17.22
N CYS A 246 18.78 4.39 18.03
CA CYS A 246 17.32 4.52 18.06
C CYS A 246 16.96 6.00 18.23
N GLY A 247 16.02 6.47 17.41
CA GLY A 247 15.30 7.73 17.62
C GLY A 247 13.82 7.46 17.80
N GLU A 248 12.99 8.50 17.73
CA GLU A 248 11.55 8.40 17.97
C GLU A 248 10.83 7.51 16.93
N GLN A 249 11.12 7.69 15.64
CA GLN A 249 10.45 6.98 14.52
C GLN A 249 11.45 6.23 13.62
N VAL A 250 12.71 6.11 14.05
CA VAL A 250 13.78 5.44 13.29
C VAL A 250 14.61 4.54 14.20
N VAL A 251 14.95 3.35 13.73
CA VAL A 251 15.80 2.41 14.47
C VAL A 251 16.85 1.77 13.57
N TRP A 252 18.02 1.50 14.12
CA TRP A 252 19.14 0.89 13.41
C TRP A 252 19.62 -0.36 14.13
N PHE A 253 19.57 -1.49 13.44
CA PHE A 253 20.07 -2.79 13.90
C PHE A 253 21.31 -3.26 13.12
N ASP A 254 22.13 -4.10 13.76
CA ASP A 254 23.07 -4.94 13.05
C ASP A 254 22.34 -6.14 12.43
N PHE A 255 22.72 -6.54 11.21
CA PHE A 255 22.12 -7.68 10.51
C PHE A 255 22.08 -8.96 11.34
N LYS A 256 23.17 -9.29 12.05
CA LYS A 256 23.26 -10.53 12.83
C LYS A 256 22.37 -10.52 14.07
N VAL A 257 21.91 -9.35 14.49
CA VAL A 257 20.98 -9.19 15.61
C VAL A 257 19.53 -9.34 15.14
N ILE A 258 19.15 -8.65 14.06
CA ILE A 258 17.76 -8.57 13.64
C ILE A 258 17.33 -9.73 12.73
N CYS A 259 18.27 -10.37 12.02
CA CYS A 259 18.00 -11.50 11.13
C CYS A 259 18.49 -12.83 11.70
N ASN A 260 18.33 -13.07 13.00
CA ASN A 260 18.78 -14.31 13.65
C ASN A 260 17.74 -14.85 14.64
N LEU A 261 17.87 -16.11 15.05
CA LEU A 261 17.03 -16.65 16.11
C LEU A 261 17.29 -15.92 17.44
N PRO A 262 16.28 -15.73 18.30
CA PRO A 262 14.92 -16.28 18.20
C PRO A 262 13.90 -15.35 17.50
N ARG A 263 14.33 -14.45 16.58
CA ARG A 263 13.39 -13.50 15.95
C ARG A 263 12.25 -14.21 15.22
N SER A 264 11.08 -13.57 15.24
CA SER A 264 9.90 -14.05 14.52
C SER A 264 9.19 -12.93 13.78
N GLN A 265 8.26 -13.29 12.90
CA GLN A 265 7.46 -12.32 12.15
C GLN A 265 6.69 -11.34 13.05
N LEU A 266 6.26 -11.77 14.24
CA LEU A 266 5.61 -10.90 15.22
C LEU A 266 6.54 -9.80 15.73
N ASP A 267 7.83 -10.10 15.90
CA ASP A 267 8.81 -9.09 16.29
C ASP A 267 8.94 -8.01 15.21
N TYR A 268 8.95 -8.42 13.93
CA TYR A 268 9.03 -7.48 12.82
C TYR A 268 7.77 -6.65 12.65
N LEU A 269 6.58 -7.22 12.91
CA LEU A 269 5.32 -6.48 12.89
C LEU A 269 5.29 -5.39 13.96
N GLU A 270 5.70 -5.72 15.18
CA GLU A 270 5.77 -4.74 16.27
C GLU A 270 6.83 -3.66 16.01
N ILE A 271 7.97 -4.01 15.40
CA ILE A 271 8.94 -3.01 14.93
C ILE A 271 8.31 -2.10 13.87
N ALA A 272 7.57 -2.64 12.90
CA ALA A 272 6.90 -1.87 11.87
C ALA A 272 5.76 -0.99 12.41
N ASP A 273 5.14 -1.36 13.54
CA ASP A 273 4.13 -0.53 14.21
C ASP A 273 4.76 0.69 14.91
N ARG A 274 6.03 0.59 15.33
CA ARG A 274 6.72 1.62 16.11
C ARG A 274 7.58 2.57 15.28
N PHE A 275 8.12 2.11 14.15
CA PHE A 275 9.12 2.87 13.39
C PHE A 275 8.72 3.04 11.93
N ASP A 276 8.95 4.24 11.42
CA ASP A 276 8.70 4.61 10.03
C ASP A 276 9.89 4.30 9.12
N THR A 277 11.07 4.15 9.72
CA THR A 277 12.32 3.84 9.03
C THR A 277 13.19 2.86 9.82
N VAL A 278 13.69 1.83 9.16
CA VAL A 278 14.57 0.81 9.73
C VAL A 278 15.89 0.79 8.96
N PHE A 279 16.99 0.86 9.69
CA PHE A 279 18.35 0.72 9.18
C PHE A 279 18.89 -0.66 9.55
N ILE A 280 19.53 -1.33 8.59
CA ILE A 280 20.23 -2.60 8.82
C ILE A 280 21.63 -2.50 8.24
N SER A 281 22.65 -2.58 9.11
CA SER A 281 24.04 -2.58 8.66
C SER A 281 24.64 -3.98 8.58
N ASN A 282 25.71 -4.08 7.79
CA ASN A 282 26.62 -5.22 7.77
C ASN A 282 26.01 -6.51 7.22
N ILE A 283 25.14 -6.43 6.21
CA ILE A 283 24.63 -7.64 5.55
C ILE A 283 25.77 -8.29 4.74
N PRO A 284 26.21 -9.51 5.07
CA PRO A 284 27.25 -10.20 4.31
C PRO A 284 26.69 -10.73 2.98
N ALA A 285 27.58 -11.18 2.08
CA ALA A 285 27.16 -12.08 1.00
C ALA A 285 26.68 -13.39 1.63
N LEU A 286 25.39 -13.73 1.45
CA LEU A 286 24.81 -14.94 2.03
C LEU A 286 25.10 -16.14 1.13
N SER A 287 25.41 -17.27 1.75
CA SER A 287 25.70 -18.54 1.09
C SER A 287 24.67 -19.61 1.43
N SER A 288 24.77 -20.77 0.80
CA SER A 288 23.92 -21.93 1.11
C SER A 288 23.96 -22.40 2.59
N LYS A 289 24.94 -21.94 3.38
CA LYS A 289 25.06 -22.22 4.82
C LYS A 289 24.26 -21.25 5.70
N ASP A 290 23.75 -20.17 5.13
CA ASP A 290 23.12 -19.06 5.86
C ASP A 290 21.58 -19.10 5.77
N THR A 291 20.98 -20.29 5.63
CA THR A 291 19.53 -20.48 5.42
C THR A 291 18.68 -19.75 6.47
N ILE A 292 19.07 -19.78 7.75
CA ILE A 292 18.33 -19.08 8.82
C ILE A 292 18.34 -17.56 8.60
N PHE A 293 19.52 -16.99 8.28
CA PHE A 293 19.66 -15.57 7.98
C PHE A 293 18.83 -15.16 6.76
N ALA A 294 18.82 -16.00 5.70
CA ALA A 294 18.01 -15.79 4.52
C ALA A 294 16.51 -15.80 4.83
N ILE A 295 16.00 -16.78 5.59
CA ILE A 295 14.59 -16.86 6.01
C ILE A 295 14.20 -15.62 6.81
N MET A 296 15.02 -15.23 7.80
CA MET A 296 14.72 -14.07 8.64
C MET A 296 14.75 -12.76 7.85
N LEU A 297 15.68 -12.60 6.92
CA LEU A 297 15.72 -11.44 6.02
C LEU A 297 14.49 -11.39 5.12
N VAL A 298 14.06 -12.53 4.55
CA VAL A 298 12.82 -12.62 3.78
C VAL A 298 11.63 -12.15 4.62
N HIS A 299 11.45 -12.69 5.84
CA HIS A 299 10.34 -12.31 6.72
C HIS A 299 10.37 -10.83 7.10
N LEU A 300 11.55 -10.29 7.41
CA LEU A 300 11.70 -8.88 7.74
C LEU A 300 11.35 -7.99 6.56
N VAL A 301 11.92 -8.24 5.38
CA VAL A 301 11.63 -7.45 4.18
C VAL A 301 10.16 -7.52 3.82
N ASP A 302 9.55 -8.70 3.93
CA ASP A 302 8.12 -8.90 3.67
C ASP A 302 7.25 -8.00 4.55
N VAL A 303 7.49 -8.01 5.87
CA VAL A 303 6.73 -7.18 6.81
C VAL A 303 6.95 -5.70 6.55
N LEU A 304 8.21 -5.25 6.41
CA LEU A 304 8.51 -3.84 6.21
C LEU A 304 7.95 -3.33 4.87
N TYR A 305 8.04 -4.14 3.81
CA TYR A 305 7.45 -3.83 2.51
C TYR A 305 5.94 -3.67 2.60
N ASP A 306 5.25 -4.64 3.21
CA ASP A 306 3.79 -4.66 3.30
C ASP A 306 3.26 -3.53 4.19
N ARG A 307 4.04 -3.11 5.20
CA ARG A 307 3.69 -1.97 6.10
C ARG A 307 4.15 -0.60 5.56
N GLY A 308 4.85 -0.55 4.43
CA GLY A 308 5.33 0.69 3.82
C GLY A 308 6.47 1.35 4.61
N ILE A 309 7.22 0.57 5.39
CA ILE A 309 8.35 1.07 6.19
C ILE A 309 9.57 1.26 5.30
N LYS A 310 10.29 2.37 5.47
CA LYS A 310 11.52 2.64 4.73
C LYS A 310 12.64 1.75 5.27
N LEU A 311 13.31 1.02 4.40
CA LEU A 311 14.43 0.14 4.76
C LEU A 311 15.70 0.66 4.12
N ILE A 312 16.71 0.99 4.93
CA ILE A 312 18.04 1.38 4.49
C ILE A 312 19.03 0.29 4.90
N ILE A 313 19.82 -0.20 3.95
CA ILE A 313 20.72 -1.34 4.12
C ILE A 313 22.16 -0.95 3.76
N SER A 314 23.13 -1.44 4.53
CA SER A 314 24.50 -1.63 4.04
C SER A 314 24.84 -3.11 3.85
N ALA A 315 25.42 -3.45 2.68
CA ALA A 315 25.71 -4.82 2.29
C ALA A 315 27.11 -4.97 1.67
N ALA A 316 27.66 -6.19 1.79
CA ALA A 316 29.01 -6.51 1.31
C ALA A 316 29.09 -6.59 -0.22
N VAL A 317 27.98 -6.87 -0.88
CA VAL A 317 27.88 -7.14 -2.32
C VAL A 317 26.70 -6.39 -2.92
N PRO A 318 26.65 -6.21 -4.26
CA PRO A 318 25.46 -5.71 -4.94
C PRO A 318 24.23 -6.56 -4.63
N LEU A 319 23.06 -5.94 -4.70
CA LEU A 319 21.78 -6.55 -4.35
C LEU A 319 21.51 -7.88 -5.09
N GLU A 320 21.85 -7.96 -6.37
CA GLU A 320 21.69 -9.17 -7.20
C GLU A 320 22.60 -10.33 -6.78
N GLN A 321 23.66 -10.05 -6.01
CA GLN A 321 24.63 -11.03 -5.53
C GLN A 321 24.43 -11.38 -4.04
N LEU A 322 23.40 -10.83 -3.40
CA LEU A 322 23.20 -10.96 -1.96
C LEU A 322 22.95 -12.42 -1.52
N TYR A 323 22.26 -13.21 -2.33
CA TYR A 323 22.01 -14.64 -2.09
C TYR A 323 21.73 -15.37 -3.41
N LEU A 324 22.68 -16.19 -3.86
CA LEU A 324 22.63 -16.87 -5.16
C LEU A 324 22.37 -18.38 -5.08
N GLU A 325 22.62 -18.98 -3.92
CA GLU A 325 22.64 -20.43 -3.72
C GLU A 325 22.13 -20.84 -2.34
N GLY A 326 21.39 -21.95 -2.26
CA GLY A 326 20.79 -22.47 -1.03
C GLY A 326 19.28 -22.73 -1.15
N GLU A 327 18.66 -23.18 -0.06
CA GLU A 327 17.27 -23.66 -0.07
C GLU A 327 16.24 -22.55 -0.37
N MET A 328 16.55 -21.30 -0.01
CA MET A 328 15.62 -20.17 -0.10
C MET A 328 15.72 -19.38 -1.42
N VAL A 329 16.49 -19.84 -2.41
CA VAL A 329 16.83 -19.03 -3.61
C VAL A 329 15.59 -18.60 -4.40
N ASN A 330 14.54 -19.44 -4.44
CA ASN A 330 13.34 -19.10 -5.19
C ASN A 330 12.49 -18.04 -4.49
N GLU A 331 12.33 -18.17 -3.18
CA GLU A 331 11.66 -17.19 -2.31
C GLU A 331 12.43 -15.87 -2.31
N PHE A 332 13.78 -15.93 -2.29
CA PHE A 332 14.64 -14.75 -2.26
C PHE A 332 14.55 -13.90 -3.53
N LYS A 333 14.14 -14.47 -4.68
CA LYS A 333 13.85 -13.68 -5.90
C LYS A 333 12.75 -12.65 -5.67
N ARG A 334 11.73 -12.99 -4.86
CA ARG A 334 10.66 -12.05 -4.49
C ARG A 334 11.20 -10.98 -3.54
N THR A 335 12.03 -11.36 -2.57
CA THR A 335 12.72 -10.42 -1.67
C THR A 335 13.60 -9.45 -2.45
N LEU A 336 14.30 -9.91 -3.48
CA LEU A 336 15.10 -9.08 -4.40
C LEU A 336 14.23 -8.03 -5.10
N SER A 337 13.11 -8.45 -5.68
CA SER A 337 12.14 -7.54 -6.33
C SER A 337 11.63 -6.48 -5.35
N ARG A 338 11.28 -6.89 -4.13
CA ARG A 338 10.82 -5.96 -3.08
C ARG A 338 11.92 -4.96 -2.70
N LEU A 339 13.15 -5.40 -2.48
CA LEU A 339 14.28 -4.52 -2.17
C LEU A 339 14.60 -3.55 -3.32
N GLN A 340 14.41 -3.96 -4.58
CA GLN A 340 14.52 -3.07 -5.74
C GLN A 340 13.39 -2.03 -5.75
N GLU A 341 12.14 -2.43 -5.48
CA GLU A 341 11.01 -1.51 -5.38
C GLU A 341 11.16 -0.53 -4.21
N MET A 342 11.71 -0.97 -3.07
CA MET A 342 11.97 -0.14 -1.90
C MET A 342 13.02 0.96 -2.15
N GLN A 343 13.80 0.86 -3.22
CA GLN A 343 14.71 1.90 -3.69
C GLN A 343 14.03 2.97 -4.56
N ALA A 344 12.82 2.71 -5.06
CA ALA A 344 12.11 3.68 -5.87
C ALA A 344 11.67 4.88 -5.01
N ALA A 345 11.87 6.10 -5.50
CA ALA A 345 11.43 7.34 -4.83
C ALA A 345 9.94 7.31 -4.44
N ASP A 346 9.20 6.57 -5.23
CA ASP A 346 7.82 6.21 -5.11
C ASP A 346 7.47 5.40 -3.86
N TYR A 347 8.24 4.36 -3.56
CA TYR A 347 8.09 3.61 -2.31
C TYR A 347 8.47 4.48 -1.11
N LEU A 348 9.51 5.31 -1.24
CA LEU A 348 9.98 6.21 -0.17
C LEU A 348 8.98 7.31 0.20
N LYS A 349 7.94 7.52 -0.60
CA LYS A 349 6.81 8.41 -0.34
C LYS A 349 5.60 7.71 0.30
N ARG A 350 5.63 6.37 0.46
CA ARG A 350 4.58 5.65 1.19
C ARG A 350 4.58 6.11 2.65
N HIS A 351 3.38 6.30 3.21
CA HIS A 351 3.20 6.54 4.63
C HIS A 351 3.03 5.20 5.36
N PRO A 352 3.71 4.99 6.50
CA PRO A 352 3.54 3.83 7.35
C PRO A 352 2.09 3.64 7.75
N TRP A 353 1.56 2.45 7.50
CA TRP A 353 0.14 2.20 7.65
C TRP A 353 -0.18 1.72 9.08
N ARG A 354 -0.89 2.56 9.83
CA ARG A 354 -1.15 2.34 11.28
C ARG A 354 -2.63 2.13 11.65
N HIS A 355 -3.57 2.15 10.71
CA HIS A 355 -5.01 1.99 11.01
C HIS A 355 -5.71 1.03 10.03
N GLU A 356 -6.01 -0.19 10.49
CA GLU A 356 -6.90 -1.13 9.80
C GLU A 356 -8.36 -0.86 10.17
N GLN A 357 -9.19 -0.48 9.18
CA GLN A 357 -10.64 -0.61 9.31
C GLN A 357 -11.03 -2.07 9.11
N ASN A 358 -11.87 -2.62 9.99
CA ASN A 358 -12.42 -3.97 9.85
C ASN A 358 -13.78 -3.95 9.16
N LEU A 359 -14.04 -4.91 8.26
CA LEU A 359 -15.37 -5.14 7.74
C LEU A 359 -16.36 -5.38 8.89
N PRO A 360 -17.57 -4.78 8.85
CA PRO A 360 -18.60 -5.06 9.84
C PRO A 360 -18.94 -6.55 9.85
N MET A 361 -18.97 -7.14 11.05
CA MET A 361 -19.40 -8.52 11.27
C MET A 361 -20.93 -8.60 11.21
N PHE A 362 -21.45 -9.34 10.24
CA PHE A 362 -22.88 -9.64 10.13
C PHE A 362 -23.13 -11.07 10.59
N LEU A 363 -23.69 -11.21 11.79
CA LEU A 363 -24.10 -12.49 12.39
C LEU A 363 -25.33 -13.08 11.69
#